data_AF-A0A193KTA1-F1
#
_entry.id   AF-A0A193KTA1-F1
#
_cell.length_a   1.000
_cell.length_b   1.000
_cell.length_c   1.000
_cell.angle_alpha   90.00
_cell.angle_beta   90.00
_cell.angle_gamma   90.00
#
_symmetry.space_group_name_H-M   'P 1'
#
loop_
_entity.id
_entity.type
_entity.pdbx_description
1 polymer ?
#
loop_
_entity_poly.entity_id
_entity_poly.type
_entity_poly.pdbx_seq_one_letter_code
_entity_poly.pdbx_strand_id
1 'polypeptide(L)' 'ALLAGLGVYQEGIARQNVDDKPTTAHIYEYTTQIGMALKNDVVQLLPRQQPVQLLFCLKENNQKKINSHRWFFQ' A
#
# COMPACT_ATOMS: atom_id res chain seq x y z
N ALA A 1 6.29 5.21 5.78
CA ALA A 1 6.07 5.11 7.25
C ALA A 1 4.68 4.54 7.58
N LEU A 2 3.59 5.22 7.22
CA LEU A 2 2.24 4.79 7.64
C LEU A 2 1.82 3.40 7.12
N LEU A 3 1.97 3.13 5.81
CA LEU A 3 1.60 1.84 5.22
C LEU A 3 2.40 0.67 5.82
N ALA A 4 3.66 0.91 6.18
CA ALA A 4 4.48 -0.05 6.92
C ALA A 4 3.99 -0.23 8.36
N GLY A 5 3.58 0.85 9.04
CA GLY A 5 2.96 0.78 10.36
C GLY A 5 1.61 0.04 10.38
N LEU A 6 0.87 0.06 9.27
CA LEU A 6 -0.35 -0.75 9.08
C LEU A 6 -0.05 -2.21 8.71
N GLY A 7 1.20 -2.53 8.37
CA GLY A 7 1.66 -3.87 7.97
C GLY A 7 1.43 -4.23 6.50
N VAL A 8 0.78 -3.37 5.70
CA VAL A 8 0.41 -3.67 4.31
C VAL A 8 1.54 -3.41 3.31
N TYR A 9 2.62 -2.73 3.69
CA TYR A 9 3.74 -2.43 2.79
C TYR A 9 5.09 -2.54 3.48
N GLN A 10 6.06 -3.16 2.81
CA GLN A 10 7.44 -3.23 3.28
C GLN A 10 8.41 -2.92 2.14
N GLU A 11 9.40 -2.09 2.44
CA GLU A 11 10.46 -1.74 1.50
C GLU A 11 11.37 -2.93 1.20
N GLY A 12 11.82 -3.06 -0.05
CA GLY A 12 12.75 -4.10 -0.50
C GLY A 12 12.12 -5.44 -0.91
N ILE A 13 10.80 -5.62 -0.75
CA ILE A 13 10.11 -6.84 -1.21
C ILE A 13 9.70 -6.76 -2.70
N ALA A 14 9.39 -5.55 -3.17
CA ALA A 14 8.92 -5.30 -4.52
C ALA A 14 9.98 -5.69 -5.58
N ARG A 15 9.58 -6.48 -6.59
CA ARG A 15 10.45 -6.92 -7.68
C ARG A 15 10.17 -6.17 -8.98
N GLN A 16 11.20 -5.59 -9.58
CA GLN A 16 11.07 -4.84 -10.84
C GLN A 16 10.69 -5.73 -12.02
N ASN A 17 11.14 -6.99 -12.04
CA ASN A 17 10.83 -7.96 -13.07
C ASN A 17 10.36 -9.29 -12.47
N VAL A 18 9.41 -9.93 -13.14
CA VAL A 18 8.95 -11.31 -12.87
C VAL A 18 8.98 -12.05 -14.19
N ASP A 19 9.69 -13.18 -14.25
CA ASP A 19 9.89 -13.98 -15.48
C ASP A 19 10.35 -13.13 -16.67
N ASP A 20 11.37 -12.29 -16.45
CA ASP A 20 11.93 -11.34 -17.42
C ASP A 20 10.95 -10.28 -17.96
N LYS A 21 9.72 -10.24 -17.45
CA LYS A 21 8.72 -9.23 -17.78
C LYS A 21 8.74 -8.10 -16.75
N PRO A 22 8.64 -6.84 -17.19
CA PRO A 22 8.61 -5.70 -16.28
C PRO A 22 7.31 -5.71 -15.46
N THR A 23 7.43 -5.54 -14.15
CA THR A 23 6.29 -5.42 -13.24
C THR A 23 5.56 -4.11 -13.50
N THR A 24 4.24 -4.17 -13.69
CA THR A 24 3.42 -2.98 -13.91
C THR A 24 3.00 -2.32 -12.59
N ALA A 25 2.63 -3.15 -11.61
CA ALA A 25 2.30 -2.74 -10.26
C ALA A 25 2.47 -3.89 -9.28
N HIS A 26 2.55 -3.55 -8.01
CA HIS A 26 2.59 -4.46 -6.87
C HIS A 26 1.27 -4.36 -6.13
N ILE A 27 0.65 -5.50 -5.87
CA ILE A 27 -0.55 -5.58 -5.04
C ILE A 27 -0.12 -6.19 -3.71
N TYR A 28 -0.43 -5.47 -2.63
CA TYR A 28 -0.23 -5.92 -1.28
C TYR A 28 -1.58 -6.11 -0.62
N GLU A 29 -1.73 -7.25 0.05
CA GLU A 29 -2.94 -7.60 0.77
C GLU A 29 -2.57 -7.97 2.20
N TYR A 30 -3.26 -7.35 3.15
CA TYR A 30 -3.02 -7.61 4.56
C TYR A 30 -4.25 -7.30 5.41
N THR A 31 -4.56 -8.18 6.36
CA THR A 31 -5.58 -7.91 7.38
C THR A 31 -4.92 -7.18 8.55
N THR A 32 -5.10 -5.86 8.64
CA THR A 32 -4.54 -5.09 9.76
C THR A 32 -5.46 -5.13 10.98
N GLN A 33 -4.87 -5.18 12.16
CA GLN A 33 -5.55 -4.91 13.44
C GLN A 33 -5.04 -3.62 14.08
N ILE A 34 -4.39 -2.77 13.28
CA ILE A 34 -3.89 -1.45 13.69
C ILE A 34 -4.92 -0.41 13.23
N GLY A 35 -5.51 0.29 14.19
CA GLY A 35 -6.30 1.49 13.93
C GLY A 35 -5.47 2.75 13.92
N MET A 36 -6.10 3.87 13.60
CA MET A 36 -5.45 5.17 13.49
C MET A 36 -6.30 6.26 14.15
N ALA A 37 -5.64 7.20 14.80
CA ALA A 37 -6.26 8.44 15.29
C ALA A 37 -5.36 9.64 14.98
N LEU A 38 -5.98 10.80 14.71
CA LEU A 38 -5.28 12.07 14.56
C LEU A 38 -5.39 12.85 15.87
N LYS A 39 -4.25 13.21 16.46
CA LYS A 39 -4.20 14.05 17.66
C LYS A 39 -3.10 15.10 17.50
N ASN A 40 -3.48 16.37 17.56
CA ASN A 40 -2.56 17.51 17.37
C ASN A 40 -1.72 17.37 16.08
N ASP A 41 -2.39 17.06 14.97
CA ASP A 41 -1.78 16.82 13.65
C ASP A 41 -0.76 15.66 13.57
N VAL A 42 -0.71 14.83 14.61
CA VAL A 42 0.11 13.61 14.64
C VAL A 42 -0.78 12.39 14.51
N VAL A 43 -0.44 11.53 13.56
CA VAL A 43 -1.07 10.22 13.40
C VAL A 43 -0.55 9.25 14.46
N GLN A 44 -1.45 8.72 15.27
CA GLN A 44 -1.17 7.68 16.26
C GLN A 44 -1.70 6.33 15.80
N LEU A 45 -0.86 5.30 15.90
CA LEU A 45 -1.25 3.92 15.63
C LEU A 45 -1.80 3.27 16.89
N LEU A 46 -2.98 2.67 16.78
CA LEU A 46 -3.69 2.05 17.89
C LEU A 46 -3.73 0.52 17.67
N PRO A 47 -3.04 -0.30 18.48
CA PRO A 47 -3.05 -1.75 18.30
C PRO A 47 -4.38 -2.39 18.75
N ARG A 48 -4.57 -3.66 18.40
CA ARG A 48 -5.68 -4.54 18.86
C ARG A 48 -7.07 -4.02 18.51
N GLN A 49 -7.21 -3.45 17.33
CA GLN A 49 -8.50 -3.02 16.79
C GLN A 49 -9.20 -4.15 16.03
N GLN A 50 -10.46 -3.91 15.66
CA GLN A 50 -11.20 -4.81 14.77
C GLN A 50 -10.39 -5.05 13.48
N PRO A 51 -10.24 -6.31 13.03
CA PRO A 51 -9.55 -6.60 11.78
C PRO A 51 -10.19 -5.89 10.58
N VAL A 52 -9.35 -5.28 9.75
CA VAL A 52 -9.75 -4.64 8.48
C VAL A 52 -8.90 -5.19 7.35
N GLN A 53 -9.55 -5.65 6.28
CA GLN A 53 -8.86 -6.08 5.07
C GLN A 53 -8.38 -4.87 4.27
N LEU A 54 -7.08 -4.79 4.03
CA LEU A 54 -6.47 -3.75 3.19
C LEU A 54 -5.96 -4.37 1.90
N LEU A 55 -6.32 -3.74 0.79
CA LEU A 55 -5.73 -3.97 -0.52
C LEU A 55 -5.04 -2.69 -0.97
N PHE A 56 -3.73 -2.76 -1.18
CA PHE A 56 -2.90 -1.62 -1.60
C PHE A 56 -2.23 -1.94 -2.93
N CYS A 57 -2.46 -1.08 -3.94
CA CYS A 57 -1.84 -1.21 -5.26
C CYS A 57 -0.83 -0.07 -5.47
N LEU A 58 0.44 -0.44 -5.64
CA LEU A 58 1.55 0.46 -5.92
C LEU A 58 2.01 0.28 -7.37
N LYS A 59 1.85 1.32 -8.17
CA LYS A 59 2.39 1.33 -9.53
C LYS A 59 3.92 1.41 -9.51
N GLU A 60 4.59 0.56 -10.29
CA GLU A 60 6.05 0.52 -10.35
C GLU A 60 6.64 1.86 -10.81
N ASN A 61 6.04 2.43 -11.85
CA ASN A 61 6.51 3.67 -12.46
C ASN A 61 5.53 4.81 -12.22
N ASN A 62 6.00 5.86 -11.54
CA ASN A 62 5.25 7.11 -11.39
C ASN A 62 5.22 7.87 -12.73
N GLN A 63 4.07 7.82 -13.42
CA GLN A 63 3.87 8.49 -14.71
C GLN A 63 3.38 9.95 -14.58
N LYS A 64 3.29 10.51 -13.37
CA LYS A 64 2.83 11.90 -13.10
C LYS A 64 1.48 12.27 -13.73
N LYS A 65 0.59 11.29 -13.91
CA LYS A 65 -0.77 11.49 -14.46
C LYS A 65 -1.80 11.49 -13.33
N ILE A 66 -2.70 12.48 -13.32
CA ILE A 66 -3.75 12.60 -12.29
C ILE A 66 -4.77 11.47 -12.33
N ASN A 67 -5.06 10.93 -13.53
CA ASN A 67 -5.97 9.79 -13.75
C ASN A 67 -5.21 8.47 -13.90
N SER A 68 -4.08 8.32 -13.20
CA SER A 68 -3.18 7.18 -13.32
C SER A 68 -3.71 5.87 -12.72
N HIS A 69 -4.94 5.79 -12.24
CA HIS A 69 -5.59 4.54 -11.83
C HIS A 69 -6.36 3.86 -12.97
N ARG A 70 -6.74 4.59 -14.03
CA ARG A 70 -7.62 4.07 -15.09
C ARG A 70 -7.07 2.83 -15.79
N TRP A 71 -5.75 2.74 -15.97
CA TRP A 71 -5.12 1.58 -16.62
C TRP A 71 -5.36 0.26 -15.88
N PHE A 72 -5.68 0.31 -14.57
CA PHE A 72 -5.89 -0.89 -13.75
C PHE A 72 -7.30 -1.49 -13.94
N PHE A 73 -8.27 -0.69 -14.37
CA PHE A 73 -9.69 -1.08 -14.45
C PHE A 73 -10.23 -1.14 -15.89
N GLN A 74 -9.34 -1.12 -16.88
CA GLN A 74 -9.65 -1.40 -18.29
C GLN A 74 -9.53 -2.90 -18.54
#